data_AF-A0A958VJZ1-F1
#
_entry.id   AF-A0A958VJZ1-F1
#
_cell.length_a   1.000
_cell.length_b   1.000
_cell.length_c   1.000
_cell.angle_alpha   90.00
_cell.angle_beta   90.00
_cell.angle_gamma   90.00
#
_symmetry.space_group_name_H-M   'P 1'
#
loop_
_entity.id
_entity.type
_entity.pdbx_description
1 polymer ?
#
loop_
_entity_poly.entity_id
_entity_poly.type
_entity_poly.pdbx_seq_one_letter_code
_entity_poly.pdbx_strand_id
1 'polypeptide(L)'
;PNQILGSSLRIAIPQGVEEIEVHYRTSPVAAALQWLEPRQTLGGKLPFLFTQSQAILARTWIPIQDSPGIRFTYSATIKVPKGMLALMSAKNPKKVSPDGLYSFEMRQPVPAYLMALAVGDIEYCALGEKTGVYAEPALLSKAAWEFEETEKMLGAAEALYGPYRWEEYDLLVLPPSFPFGGMENPRLTFATPTILAGDRSLTSLVAHELAHSWSGNLVTNATWNDFWLNEGFTVYFERRIMEALYGTDYADMLAALGYEDLRQTVDTLLAEGKAGDTHLKLQLEDRDPDDGMNDVAYEKGYFLLKLIEHHVGREPFDAFVKDWFSENSFQSRNTEDFIQFLKARLLSEAAYIDLRVETWIYSEGLPDNLPIPKGNLFERVDTAVKHWITNGTVGSEDTLAWSAHEWLRFVRELGGKVDSTQMAALDRQFSFTQTGNAEVKAAWLLAAIRNHYSTAYPALEDFLQTVGRRKFIVPLYKAMMQFGSAERAKSIYSKARPGYHAVAVETLDKIVR
;
A
#
# COMPACT_ATOMS: atom_id res chain seq x y z
N PRO A 1 12.07 16.91 22.98
CA PRO A 1 11.83 16.07 21.79
C PRO A 1 10.88 16.81 20.84
N ASN A 2 11.21 16.86 19.55
CA ASN A 2 10.24 17.25 18.52
C ASN A 2 9.17 16.14 18.46
N GLN A 3 7.90 16.51 18.32
CA GLN A 3 6.79 15.55 18.37
C GLN A 3 6.83 14.56 17.19
N ILE A 4 7.30 15.01 16.03
CA ILE A 4 7.37 14.24 14.78
C ILE A 4 8.76 13.61 14.65
N LEU A 5 9.82 14.42 14.76
CA LEU A 5 11.18 14.01 14.46
C LEU A 5 11.88 13.26 15.60
N GLY A 6 11.32 13.28 16.81
CA GLY A 6 11.92 12.68 18.00
C GLY A 6 13.03 13.55 18.62
N SER A 7 14.11 12.91 19.08
CA SER A 7 15.23 13.61 19.74
C SER A 7 16.50 13.49 18.91
N SER A 8 17.14 14.62 18.62
CA SER A 8 18.45 14.64 17.94
C SER A 8 19.53 14.05 18.85
N LEU A 9 20.24 13.04 18.36
CA LEU A 9 21.46 12.50 18.97
C LEU A 9 22.66 13.20 18.34
N ARG A 10 23.46 13.90 19.15
CA ARG A 10 24.69 14.58 18.71
C ARG A 10 25.90 13.86 19.29
N ILE A 11 26.75 13.33 18.42
CA ILE A 11 27.98 12.61 18.77
C ILE A 11 29.16 13.44 18.29
N ALA A 12 30.11 13.74 19.17
CA ALA A 12 31.37 14.36 18.77
C ALA A 12 32.28 13.28 18.16
N ILE A 13 32.68 13.45 16.91
CA ILE A 13 33.51 12.48 16.17
C ILE A 13 34.93 13.05 16.08
N PRO A 14 35.91 12.48 16.81
CA PRO A 14 37.31 12.87 16.67
C PRO A 14 37.82 12.67 15.24
N GLN A 15 38.82 13.44 14.84
CA GLN A 15 39.45 13.30 13.52
C GLN A 15 40.01 11.88 13.34
N GLY A 16 39.70 11.24 12.21
CA GLY A 16 40.18 9.90 11.86
C GLY A 16 39.32 8.74 12.36
N VAL A 17 38.19 9.00 13.02
CA VAL A 17 37.21 7.95 13.36
C VAL A 17 36.35 7.62 12.13
N GLU A 18 36.35 6.34 11.75
CA GLU A 18 35.60 5.81 10.59
C GLU A 18 34.37 4.98 11.01
N GLU A 19 34.31 4.55 12.27
CA GLU A 19 33.22 3.72 12.82
C GLU A 19 32.69 4.28 14.13
N ILE A 20 31.38 4.16 14.35
CA ILE A 20 30.70 4.58 15.58
C ILE A 20 29.85 3.40 16.06
N GLU A 21 30.10 2.94 17.28
CA GLU A 21 29.25 1.96 17.96
C GLU A 21 28.30 2.68 18.93
N VAL A 22 27.01 2.41 18.80
CA VAL A 22 25.98 2.94 19.69
C VAL A 22 25.31 1.77 20.40
N HIS A 23 25.51 1.67 21.72
CA HIS A 23 24.74 0.74 22.56
C HIS A 23 23.42 1.38 22.96
N TYR A 24 22.31 0.73 22.61
CA TYR A 24 20.97 1.27 22.88
C TYR A 24 19.96 0.17 23.21
N ARG A 25 18.75 0.60 23.56
CA ARG A 25 17.58 -0.25 23.74
C ARG A 25 16.36 0.49 23.24
N THR A 26 15.47 -0.21 22.55
CA THR A 26 14.23 0.38 22.05
C THR A 26 13.23 0.57 23.20
N SER A 27 12.34 1.55 23.03
CA SER A 27 11.18 1.69 23.90
C SER A 27 10.15 0.59 23.61
N PRO A 28 9.41 0.07 24.59
CA PRO A 28 8.25 -0.80 24.34
C PRO A 28 7.16 -0.14 23.48
N VAL A 29 7.16 1.20 23.40
CA VAL A 29 6.24 1.99 22.58
C VAL A 29 6.93 2.62 21.36
N ALA A 30 8.04 2.03 20.89
CA ALA A 30 8.67 2.45 19.64
C ALA A 30 7.67 2.30 18.48
N ALA A 31 7.34 3.40 17.82
CA ALA A 31 6.26 3.44 16.84
C ALA A 31 6.49 2.55 15.60
N ALA A 32 7.74 2.22 15.27
CA ALA A 32 8.03 1.24 14.23
C ALA A 32 7.74 -0.20 14.64
N LEU A 33 7.74 -0.53 15.94
CA LEU A 33 7.70 -1.90 16.42
C LEU A 33 6.28 -2.28 16.88
N GLN A 34 5.69 -3.27 16.23
CA GLN A 34 4.45 -3.87 16.70
C GLN A 34 4.75 -5.18 17.42
N TRP A 35 4.59 -5.17 18.75
CA TRP A 35 4.66 -6.37 19.58
C TRP A 35 3.28 -6.98 19.74
N LEU A 36 3.12 -8.24 19.35
CA LEU A 36 1.87 -8.98 19.46
C LEU A 36 2.01 -10.12 20.46
N GLU A 37 1.09 -10.16 21.42
CA GLU A 37 0.94 -11.28 22.33
C GLU A 37 0.47 -12.53 21.57
N PRO A 38 0.70 -13.76 22.09
CA PRO A 38 0.25 -14.99 21.43
C PRO A 38 -1.22 -14.97 21.00
N ARG A 39 -2.12 -14.44 21.83
CA ARG A 39 -3.56 -14.34 21.52
C ARG A 39 -3.91 -13.42 20.33
N GLN A 40 -2.98 -12.59 19.89
CA GLN A 40 -3.12 -11.69 18.73
C GLN A 40 -2.53 -12.32 17.45
N THR A 41 -1.92 -13.50 17.56
CA THR A 41 -1.42 -14.31 16.43
C THR A 41 -2.44 -15.38 16.05
N LEU A 42 -2.40 -15.86 14.81
CA LEU A 42 -3.32 -16.91 14.35
C LEU A 42 -3.07 -18.24 15.07
N GLY A 43 -1.81 -18.55 15.37
CA GLY A 43 -1.42 -19.78 16.07
C GLY A 43 -1.76 -19.80 17.55
N GLY A 44 -1.93 -18.63 18.19
CA GLY A 44 -2.30 -18.52 19.61
C GLY A 44 -1.22 -18.94 20.61
N LYS A 45 -0.03 -19.35 20.14
CA LYS A 45 1.01 -20.03 20.94
C LYS A 45 2.27 -19.20 21.16
N LEU A 46 2.75 -18.52 20.13
CA LEU A 46 3.98 -17.73 20.15
C LEU A 46 3.64 -16.26 19.88
N PRO A 47 4.40 -15.30 20.45
CA PRO A 47 4.23 -13.89 20.11
C PRO A 47 4.68 -13.62 18.68
N PHE A 48 4.40 -12.42 18.17
CA PHE A 48 4.90 -11.96 16.88
C PHE A 48 5.45 -10.54 17.02
N LEU A 49 6.51 -10.22 16.29
CA LEU A 49 7.05 -8.88 16.12
C LEU A 49 7.12 -8.58 14.63
N PHE A 50 6.71 -7.39 14.22
CA PHE A 50 7.09 -6.83 12.92
C PHE A 50 7.42 -5.35 13.04
N THR A 51 8.19 -4.86 12.08
CA THR A 51 8.52 -3.45 11.95
C THR A 51 7.76 -2.77 10.81
N GLN A 52 7.49 -1.48 10.96
CA GLN A 52 7.10 -0.59 9.87
C GLN A 52 7.90 0.71 10.01
N SER A 53 8.91 0.90 9.14
CA SER A 53 9.87 2.00 9.25
C SER A 53 9.48 3.22 8.40
N GLN A 54 8.70 3.05 7.33
CA GLN A 54 8.23 4.15 6.49
C GLN A 54 7.19 5.01 7.22
N ALA A 55 7.24 6.34 7.17
CA ALA A 55 8.27 7.16 6.50
C ALA A 55 9.54 7.42 7.34
N ILE A 56 9.36 7.75 8.61
CA ILE A 56 10.45 8.24 9.49
C ILE A 56 10.49 7.51 10.84
N LEU A 57 10.10 6.23 10.84
CA LEU A 57 10.00 5.44 12.05
C LEU A 57 11.23 4.57 12.29
N ALA A 58 12.16 4.42 11.32
CA ALA A 58 13.41 3.68 11.52
C ALA A 58 14.19 4.19 12.75
N ARG A 59 14.20 5.52 12.94
CA ARG A 59 14.81 6.18 14.12
C ARG A 59 14.25 5.75 15.47
N THR A 60 13.05 5.16 15.52
CA THR A 60 12.41 4.73 16.78
C THR A 60 12.98 3.41 17.31
N TRP A 61 13.67 2.64 16.45
CA TRP A 61 14.26 1.37 16.82
C TRP A 61 15.73 1.22 16.46
N ILE A 62 16.30 2.12 15.64
CA ILE A 62 17.73 2.17 15.30
C ILE A 62 18.20 3.63 15.29
N PRO A 63 19.21 4.03 16.07
CA PRO A 63 19.84 5.35 15.95
C PRO A 63 20.56 5.48 14.60
N ILE A 64 19.94 6.18 13.64
CA ILE A 64 20.44 6.29 12.26
C ILE A 64 20.06 7.64 11.64
N GLN A 65 20.71 7.99 10.53
CA GLN A 65 20.30 9.10 9.69
C GLN A 65 19.06 8.69 8.87
N ASP A 66 17.89 8.85 9.48
CA ASP A 66 16.61 8.38 8.95
C ASP A 66 16.03 9.34 7.90
N SER A 67 16.61 9.27 6.69
CA SER A 67 16.22 10.03 5.50
C SER A 67 16.29 9.16 4.26
N PRO A 68 15.33 9.24 3.32
CA PRO A 68 15.39 8.46 2.08
C PRO A 68 16.49 8.94 1.12
N GLY A 69 17.06 10.13 1.34
CA GLY A 69 18.23 10.64 0.62
C GLY A 69 19.57 10.00 1.04
N ILE A 70 19.58 9.18 2.10
CA ILE A 70 20.78 8.53 2.62
C ILE A 70 20.61 7.02 2.48
N ARG A 71 21.55 6.38 1.78
CA ARG A 71 21.55 4.94 1.56
C ARG A 71 22.76 4.28 2.20
N PHE A 72 22.56 3.06 2.67
CA PHE A 72 23.60 2.24 3.29
C PHE A 72 23.34 0.75 3.04
N THR A 73 24.41 -0.04 3.08
CA THR A 73 24.33 -1.50 3.21
C THR A 73 24.28 -1.88 4.68
N TYR A 74 23.76 -3.06 5.02
CA TYR A 74 23.78 -3.49 6.42
C TYR A 74 24.03 -4.99 6.58
N SER A 75 24.58 -5.34 7.74
CA SER A 75 24.61 -6.70 8.25
C SER A 75 24.03 -6.70 9.66
N ALA A 76 23.30 -7.75 10.01
CA ALA A 76 22.64 -7.85 11.30
C ALA A 76 22.77 -9.26 11.87
N THR A 77 23.04 -9.34 13.18
CA THR A 77 22.96 -10.60 13.94
C THR A 77 21.82 -10.46 14.93
N ILE A 78 20.78 -11.28 14.75
CA ILE A 78 19.55 -11.21 15.54
C ILE A 78 19.41 -12.47 16.38
N LYS A 79 19.23 -12.29 17.69
CA LYS A 79 18.94 -13.37 18.64
C LYS A 79 17.46 -13.31 19.03
N VAL A 80 16.75 -14.41 18.82
CA VAL A 80 15.32 -14.54 19.16
C VAL A 80 15.09 -15.79 20.02
N PRO A 81 13.92 -15.93 20.66
CA PRO A 81 13.56 -17.18 21.35
C PRO A 81 13.64 -18.39 20.41
N LYS A 82 14.07 -19.53 20.95
CA LYS A 82 14.12 -20.79 20.18
C LYS A 82 12.72 -21.16 19.68
N GLY A 83 12.66 -21.72 18.47
CA GLY A 83 11.39 -22.08 17.83
C GLY A 83 10.77 -20.97 16.99
N MET A 84 11.33 -19.75 17.00
CA MET A 84 10.87 -18.63 16.17
C MET A 84 11.81 -18.39 15.00
N LEU A 85 11.24 -17.98 13.86
CA LEU A 85 11.99 -17.51 12.70
C LEU A 85 12.19 -16.01 12.79
N ALA A 86 13.40 -15.53 12.50
CA ALA A 86 13.65 -14.11 12.26
C ALA A 86 13.82 -13.90 10.76
N LEU A 87 13.24 -12.81 10.25
CA LEU A 87 13.32 -12.39 8.87
C LEU A 87 13.65 -10.90 8.82
N MET A 88 14.41 -10.47 7.82
CA MET A 88 14.68 -9.06 7.54
C MET A 88 14.53 -8.77 6.06
N SER A 89 14.54 -7.50 5.68
CA SER A 89 14.67 -7.02 4.30
C SER A 89 16.06 -7.32 3.71
N ALA A 90 16.44 -8.61 3.67
CA ALA A 90 17.77 -9.15 3.35
C ALA A 90 17.65 -10.61 2.88
N LYS A 91 18.78 -11.30 2.69
CA LYS A 91 18.75 -12.75 2.44
C LYS A 91 18.20 -13.50 3.65
N ASN A 92 17.10 -14.24 3.47
CA ASN A 92 16.37 -14.85 4.56
C ASN A 92 16.57 -16.37 4.69
N PRO A 93 16.54 -16.92 5.91
CA PRO A 93 16.47 -18.35 6.15
C PRO A 93 15.08 -18.90 5.77
N LYS A 94 15.03 -20.17 5.37
CA LYS A 94 13.76 -20.89 5.06
C LYS A 94 13.32 -21.83 6.18
N LYS A 95 14.10 -21.93 7.26
CA LYS A 95 13.87 -22.83 8.40
C LYS A 95 14.35 -22.16 9.70
N VAL A 96 13.72 -22.55 10.80
CA VAL A 96 14.07 -22.09 12.15
C VAL A 96 15.49 -22.54 12.52
N SER A 97 16.27 -21.61 13.09
CA SER A 97 17.58 -21.89 13.67
C SER A 97 17.44 -22.63 15.02
N PRO A 98 18.17 -23.73 15.28
CA PRO A 98 18.10 -24.49 16.53
C PRO A 98 18.43 -23.67 17.79
N ASP A 99 19.27 -22.65 17.65
CA ASP A 99 19.68 -21.78 18.75
C ASP A 99 18.98 -20.42 18.73
N GLY A 100 18.17 -20.11 17.71
CA GLY A 100 17.50 -18.81 17.53
C GLY A 100 18.45 -17.67 17.16
N LEU A 101 19.68 -17.96 16.69
CA LEU A 101 20.60 -16.97 16.15
C LEU A 101 20.49 -16.93 14.63
N TYR A 102 20.38 -15.72 14.08
CA TYR A 102 20.27 -15.47 12.64
C TYR A 102 21.24 -14.37 12.23
N SER A 103 21.81 -14.50 11.03
CA SER A 103 22.67 -13.49 10.41
C SER A 103 22.10 -13.08 9.07
N PHE A 104 22.03 -11.78 8.83
CA PHE A 104 21.48 -11.17 7.63
C PHE A 104 22.52 -10.27 6.98
N GLU A 105 22.49 -10.19 5.66
CA GLU A 105 23.32 -9.31 4.86
C GLU A 105 22.48 -8.70 3.73
N MET A 106 22.48 -7.37 3.66
CA MET A 106 21.93 -6.58 2.56
C MET A 106 23.08 -5.82 1.90
N ARG A 107 23.53 -6.34 0.75
CA ARG A 107 24.66 -5.80 -0.01
C ARG A 107 24.27 -4.64 -0.92
N GLN A 108 22.99 -4.53 -1.25
CA GLN A 108 22.45 -3.44 -2.03
C GLN A 108 22.18 -2.25 -1.10
N PRO A 109 22.62 -1.02 -1.45
CA PRO A 109 22.43 0.13 -0.57
C PRO A 109 20.97 0.59 -0.57
N VAL A 110 20.36 0.63 0.61
CA VAL A 110 18.95 0.96 0.82
C VAL A 110 18.80 2.17 1.74
N PRO A 111 17.74 2.98 1.59
CA PRO A 111 17.36 3.98 2.59
C PRO A 111 16.86 3.35 3.88
N ALA A 112 16.93 4.09 5.00
CA ALA A 112 16.62 3.57 6.34
C ALA A 112 15.20 3.01 6.47
N TYR A 113 14.23 3.60 5.77
CA TYR A 113 12.83 3.20 5.85
C TYR A 113 12.55 1.79 5.28
N LEU A 114 13.46 1.24 4.48
CA LEU A 114 13.35 -0.11 3.90
C LEU A 114 13.94 -1.20 4.78
N MET A 115 14.59 -0.83 5.90
CA MET A 115 15.07 -1.81 6.86
C MET A 115 13.89 -2.35 7.66
N ALA A 116 13.70 -3.66 7.57
CA ALA A 116 12.62 -4.37 8.23
C ALA A 116 13.10 -5.57 9.05
N LEU A 117 12.32 -5.91 10.07
CA LEU A 117 12.46 -7.10 10.90
C LEU A 117 11.08 -7.70 11.17
N ALA A 118 10.97 -9.02 11.07
CA ALA A 118 9.84 -9.78 11.58
C ALA A 118 10.33 -11.02 12.35
N VAL A 119 9.64 -11.36 13.43
CA VAL A 119 9.95 -12.51 14.27
C VAL A 119 8.66 -13.18 14.71
N GLY A 120 8.50 -14.48 14.47
CA GLY A 120 7.26 -15.19 14.77
C GLY A 120 7.34 -16.71 14.61
N ASP A 121 6.18 -17.35 14.77
CA ASP A 121 5.92 -18.72 14.30
C ASP A 121 5.67 -18.66 12.79
N ILE A 122 6.74 -18.78 12.00
CA ILE A 122 6.70 -18.52 10.56
C ILE A 122 7.27 -19.72 9.81
N GLU A 123 6.54 -20.17 8.80
CA GLU A 123 6.97 -21.18 7.84
C GLU A 123 7.12 -20.59 6.44
N TYR A 124 7.81 -21.32 5.56
CA TYR A 124 8.12 -20.90 4.20
C TYR A 124 7.56 -21.89 3.17
N CYS A 125 7.02 -21.35 2.08
CA CYS A 125 6.65 -22.09 0.87
C CYS A 125 7.25 -21.39 -0.36
N ALA A 126 7.87 -22.15 -1.27
CA ALA A 126 8.33 -21.60 -2.53
C ALA A 126 7.14 -21.41 -3.50
N LEU A 127 7.13 -20.31 -4.24
CA LEU A 127 6.14 -19.99 -5.28
C LEU A 127 6.72 -20.17 -6.69
N GLY A 128 8.03 -20.01 -6.84
CA GLY A 128 8.75 -20.14 -8.09
C GLY A 128 10.25 -20.29 -7.88
N GLU A 129 11.04 -19.97 -8.90
CA GLU A 129 12.51 -20.07 -8.85
C GLU A 129 13.10 -19.02 -7.90
N LYS A 130 12.58 -17.79 -7.95
CA LYS A 130 13.08 -16.65 -7.16
C LYS A 130 12.06 -16.12 -6.16
N THR A 131 10.88 -16.73 -6.10
CA THR A 131 9.75 -16.25 -5.32
C THR A 131 9.27 -17.25 -4.29
N GLY A 132 8.79 -16.72 -3.17
CA GLY A 132 8.31 -17.51 -2.04
C GLY A 132 7.37 -16.72 -1.14
N VAL A 133 6.75 -17.43 -0.20
CA VAL A 133 5.87 -16.83 0.81
C VAL A 133 6.21 -17.38 2.18
N TYR A 134 6.25 -16.46 3.13
CA TYR A 134 6.32 -16.69 4.55
C TYR A 134 4.97 -16.35 5.19
N ALA A 135 4.51 -17.18 6.12
CA ALA A 135 3.29 -16.93 6.89
C ALA A 135 3.27 -17.76 8.17
N GLU A 136 2.33 -17.46 9.07
CA GLU A 136 1.98 -18.40 10.14
C GLU A 136 1.51 -19.75 9.54
N PRO A 137 1.84 -20.90 10.15
CA PRO A 137 1.58 -22.23 9.57
C PRO A 137 0.13 -22.43 9.09
N ALA A 138 -0.84 -21.93 9.84
CA ALA A 138 -2.27 -22.07 9.53
C ALA A 138 -2.72 -21.25 8.30
N LEU A 139 -1.91 -20.30 7.83
CA LEU A 139 -2.21 -19.42 6.69
C LEU A 139 -1.36 -19.77 5.45
N LEU A 140 -0.26 -20.50 5.62
CA LEU A 140 0.74 -20.72 4.57
C LEU A 140 0.16 -21.31 3.28
N SER A 141 -0.71 -22.32 3.37
CA SER A 141 -1.32 -22.94 2.19
C SER A 141 -2.24 -22.00 1.42
N LYS A 142 -3.02 -21.17 2.14
CA LYS A 142 -3.87 -20.15 1.52
C LYS A 142 -3.04 -19.06 0.86
N ALA A 143 -2.01 -18.57 1.55
CA ALA A 143 -1.10 -17.57 1.01
C ALA A 143 -0.35 -18.08 -0.22
N ALA A 144 0.13 -19.33 -0.20
CA ALA A 144 0.80 -19.94 -1.33
C ALA A 144 -0.12 -20.08 -2.56
N TRP A 145 -1.37 -20.46 -2.33
CA TRP A 145 -2.35 -20.54 -3.40
C TRP A 145 -2.71 -19.16 -3.96
N GLU A 146 -2.85 -18.14 -3.11
CA GLU A 146 -3.21 -16.78 -3.54
C GLU A 146 -2.11 -16.15 -4.40
N PHE A 147 -0.84 -16.39 -4.02
CA PHE A 147 0.32 -15.72 -4.62
C PHE A 147 1.07 -16.58 -5.63
N GLU A 148 0.51 -17.70 -6.08
CA GLU A 148 1.15 -18.61 -7.04
C GLU A 148 1.64 -17.90 -8.32
N GLU A 149 1.01 -16.80 -8.73
CA GLU A 149 1.37 -16.07 -9.95
C GLU A 149 2.52 -15.06 -9.77
N THR A 150 3.10 -14.96 -8.58
CA THR A 150 4.16 -13.97 -8.27
C THR A 150 5.38 -14.12 -9.18
N GLU A 151 5.80 -15.35 -9.52
CA GLU A 151 6.91 -15.57 -10.45
C GLU A 151 6.59 -15.05 -11.87
N LYS A 152 5.32 -15.16 -12.30
CA LYS A 152 4.89 -14.60 -13.60
C LYS A 152 4.92 -13.08 -13.57
N MET A 153 4.48 -12.47 -12.47
CA MET A 153 4.56 -11.02 -12.27
C MET A 153 6.01 -10.54 -12.30
N LEU A 154 6.93 -11.26 -11.64
CA LEU A 154 8.36 -10.97 -11.68
C LEU A 154 8.91 -11.02 -13.11
N GLY A 155 8.61 -12.08 -13.87
CA GLY A 155 9.03 -12.19 -15.27
C GLY A 155 8.47 -11.08 -16.17
N ALA A 156 7.21 -10.70 -15.98
CA ALA A 156 6.59 -9.60 -16.71
C ALA A 156 7.25 -8.24 -16.36
N ALA A 157 7.52 -7.99 -15.08
CA ALA A 157 8.21 -6.79 -14.62
C ALA A 157 9.63 -6.70 -15.22
N GLU A 158 10.39 -7.80 -15.20
CA GLU A 158 11.74 -7.84 -15.77
C GLU A 158 11.75 -7.57 -17.28
N ALA A 159 10.76 -8.10 -18.00
CA ALA A 159 10.61 -7.89 -19.44
C ALA A 159 10.31 -6.43 -19.79
N LEU A 160 9.55 -5.74 -18.93
CA LEU A 160 9.17 -4.33 -19.12
C LEU A 160 10.36 -3.39 -18.86
N TYR A 161 10.90 -3.37 -17.63
CA TYR A 161 11.81 -2.31 -17.19
C TYR A 161 13.19 -2.78 -16.72
N GLY A 162 13.61 -3.97 -17.14
CA GLY A 162 14.96 -4.48 -16.94
C GLY A 162 15.08 -5.40 -15.72
N PRO A 163 16.30 -5.88 -15.39
CA PRO A 163 16.48 -7.00 -14.46
C PRO A 163 16.10 -6.66 -13.02
N TYR A 164 15.55 -7.65 -12.30
CA TYR A 164 15.32 -7.57 -10.87
C TYR A 164 16.65 -7.67 -10.11
N ARG A 165 17.00 -6.64 -9.33
CA ARG A 165 18.36 -6.47 -8.76
C ARG A 165 18.53 -6.89 -7.30
N TRP A 166 17.56 -7.60 -6.74
CA TRP A 166 17.51 -7.93 -5.30
C TRP A 166 17.66 -9.43 -5.01
N GLU A 167 18.05 -10.24 -6.00
CA GLU A 167 18.20 -11.71 -5.92
C GLU A 167 16.87 -12.46 -5.83
N GLU A 168 16.19 -12.40 -4.68
CA GLU A 168 14.93 -13.12 -4.39
C GLU A 168 13.81 -12.12 -4.09
N TYR A 169 12.55 -12.51 -4.35
CA TYR A 169 11.35 -11.74 -4.03
C TYR A 169 10.39 -12.61 -3.22
N ASP A 170 10.48 -12.52 -1.89
CA ASP A 170 9.57 -13.22 -1.00
C ASP A 170 8.49 -12.28 -0.45
N LEU A 171 7.32 -12.85 -0.14
CA LEU A 171 6.23 -12.19 0.57
C LEU A 171 6.20 -12.69 2.02
N LEU A 172 5.92 -11.82 2.99
CA LEU A 172 5.55 -12.19 4.35
C LEU A 172 4.13 -11.73 4.63
N VAL A 173 3.22 -12.69 4.81
CA VAL A 173 1.86 -12.37 5.28
C VAL A 173 1.90 -12.09 6.78
N LEU A 174 1.66 -10.84 7.14
CA LEU A 174 1.66 -10.38 8.52
C LEU A 174 0.34 -10.71 9.24
N PRO A 175 0.32 -10.59 10.57
CA PRO A 175 -0.92 -10.62 11.33
C PRO A 175 -1.89 -9.49 10.92
N PRO A 176 -3.22 -9.65 11.16
CA PRO A 176 -4.25 -8.71 10.71
C PRO A 176 -4.12 -7.25 11.20
N SER A 177 -3.28 -7.00 12.20
CA SER A 177 -3.00 -5.67 12.75
C SER A 177 -2.15 -4.78 11.83
N PHE A 178 -1.58 -5.32 10.75
CA PHE A 178 -0.78 -4.55 9.80
C PHE A 178 -1.58 -3.38 9.20
N PRO A 179 -1.09 -2.12 9.29
CA PRO A 179 -1.90 -0.94 8.99
C PRO A 179 -2.01 -0.59 7.51
N PHE A 180 -1.20 -1.21 6.64
CA PHE A 180 -1.12 -0.91 5.21
C PHE A 180 -1.60 -2.07 4.34
N GLY A 181 -1.58 -1.87 3.01
CA GLY A 181 -1.72 -2.96 2.05
C GLY A 181 -0.48 -3.84 2.09
N GLY A 182 0.63 -3.32 1.63
CA GLY A 182 1.94 -3.92 1.79
C GLY A 182 2.99 -2.90 2.23
N MET A 183 4.24 -3.35 2.26
CA MET A 183 5.43 -2.53 2.40
C MET A 183 6.54 -3.22 1.61
N GLU A 184 7.17 -2.46 0.72
CA GLU A 184 8.11 -2.88 -0.32
C GLU A 184 9.51 -3.23 0.20
N ASN A 185 9.60 -3.72 1.43
CA ASN A 185 10.85 -4.13 2.08
C ASN A 185 11.66 -5.06 1.15
N PRO A 186 12.87 -4.67 0.70
CA PRO A 186 13.59 -5.39 -0.34
C PRO A 186 13.78 -6.86 0.03
N ARG A 187 13.48 -7.75 -0.93
CA ARG A 187 13.52 -9.22 -0.80
C ARG A 187 12.44 -9.84 0.08
N LEU A 188 11.69 -9.05 0.84
CA LEU A 188 10.72 -9.55 1.81
C LEU A 188 9.54 -8.56 1.96
N THR A 189 8.73 -8.45 0.91
CA THR A 189 7.54 -7.61 0.93
C THR A 189 6.63 -8.03 2.08
N PHE A 190 6.29 -7.09 2.96
CA PHE A 190 5.27 -7.35 3.99
C PHE A 190 3.90 -7.16 3.36
N ALA A 191 2.98 -8.09 3.60
CA ALA A 191 1.65 -8.06 3.02
C ALA A 191 0.57 -8.25 4.10
N THR A 192 -0.50 -7.48 3.99
CA THR A 192 -1.71 -7.67 4.81
C THR A 192 -2.38 -9.02 4.51
N PRO A 193 -2.96 -9.72 5.50
CA PRO A 193 -3.74 -10.92 5.23
C PRO A 193 -5.08 -10.59 4.54
N THR A 194 -5.47 -9.31 4.47
CA THR A 194 -6.73 -8.89 3.83
C THR A 194 -6.75 -9.05 2.31
N ILE A 195 -5.61 -9.33 1.67
CA ILE A 195 -5.55 -9.67 0.24
C ILE A 195 -5.71 -11.16 -0.07
N LEU A 196 -5.82 -12.01 0.97
CA LEU A 196 -6.09 -13.44 0.81
C LEU A 196 -7.59 -13.66 0.58
N ALA A 197 -8.06 -13.27 -0.60
CA ALA A 197 -9.47 -13.29 -0.97
C ALA A 197 -9.98 -14.70 -1.32
N GLY A 198 -9.09 -15.62 -1.69
CA GLY A 198 -9.42 -16.98 -2.13
C GLY A 198 -9.77 -17.07 -3.62
N ASP A 199 -9.54 -16.00 -4.38
CA ASP A 199 -9.83 -15.90 -5.81
C ASP A 199 -8.74 -15.15 -6.62
N ARG A 200 -7.65 -14.73 -5.97
CA ARG A 200 -6.53 -13.94 -6.53
C ARG A 200 -6.92 -12.54 -7.00
N SER A 201 -8.13 -12.09 -6.71
CA SER A 201 -8.63 -10.80 -7.22
C SER A 201 -7.91 -9.59 -6.65
N LEU A 202 -7.25 -9.72 -5.50
CA LEU A 202 -6.54 -8.63 -4.81
C LEU A 202 -5.02 -8.69 -4.99
N THR A 203 -4.53 -9.48 -5.96
CA THR A 203 -3.10 -9.68 -6.22
C THR A 203 -2.44 -8.55 -7.01
N SER A 204 -3.20 -7.54 -7.50
CA SER A 204 -2.60 -6.31 -8.02
C SER A 204 -1.73 -5.61 -6.97
N LEU A 205 -2.05 -5.75 -5.68
CA LEU A 205 -1.18 -5.30 -4.61
C LEU A 205 0.19 -6.00 -4.66
N VAL A 206 0.26 -7.30 -4.97
CA VAL A 206 1.56 -7.99 -5.09
C VAL A 206 2.37 -7.42 -6.26
N ALA A 207 1.70 -7.07 -7.38
CA ALA A 207 2.33 -6.40 -8.50
C ALA A 207 2.82 -4.98 -8.13
N HIS A 208 2.08 -4.26 -7.28
CA HIS A 208 2.47 -2.95 -6.74
C HIS A 208 3.76 -3.04 -5.92
N GLU A 209 3.77 -3.92 -4.92
CA GLU A 209 4.95 -4.11 -4.07
C GLU A 209 6.17 -4.64 -4.87
N LEU A 210 5.92 -5.45 -5.91
CA LEU A 210 6.97 -5.88 -6.82
C LEU A 210 7.51 -4.71 -7.65
N ALA A 211 6.64 -3.85 -8.18
CA ALA A 211 7.03 -2.69 -8.97
C ALA A 211 7.94 -1.73 -8.18
N HIS A 212 7.74 -1.61 -6.87
CA HIS A 212 8.61 -0.83 -6.00
C HIS A 212 10.08 -1.26 -6.02
N SER A 213 10.36 -2.50 -6.41
CA SER A 213 11.73 -3.01 -6.62
C SER A 213 12.51 -2.19 -7.65
N TRP A 214 11.82 -1.41 -8.49
CA TRP A 214 12.36 -0.38 -9.37
C TRP A 214 12.06 1.04 -8.85
N SER A 215 10.79 1.38 -8.62
CA SER A 215 10.34 2.71 -8.17
C SER A 215 10.17 2.78 -6.66
N GLY A 216 11.12 3.39 -5.97
CA GLY A 216 11.15 3.47 -4.51
C GLY A 216 12.36 2.76 -3.93
N ASN A 217 12.64 1.52 -4.34
CA ASN A 217 13.80 0.78 -3.82
C ASN A 217 15.07 1.08 -4.61
N LEU A 218 15.00 0.94 -5.94
CA LEU A 218 16.14 1.13 -6.84
C LEU A 218 16.35 2.60 -7.16
N VAL A 219 15.29 3.35 -7.45
CA VAL A 219 15.28 4.82 -7.54
C VAL A 219 14.38 5.34 -6.44
N THR A 220 14.95 5.97 -5.40
CA THR A 220 14.20 6.43 -4.23
C THR A 220 13.97 7.94 -4.31
N ASN A 221 12.83 8.42 -3.84
CA ASN A 221 12.62 9.85 -3.55
C ASN A 221 13.70 10.41 -2.60
N ALA A 222 14.32 11.54 -2.93
CA ALA A 222 15.35 12.15 -2.08
C ALA A 222 14.79 12.71 -0.76
N THR A 223 13.53 13.18 -0.79
CA THR A 223 12.80 13.66 0.37
C THR A 223 11.34 13.20 0.30
N TRP A 224 10.61 13.22 1.42
CA TRP A 224 9.19 12.90 1.43
C TRP A 224 8.32 13.89 0.62
N ASN A 225 8.83 15.08 0.28
CA ASN A 225 8.16 15.98 -0.66
C ASN A 225 8.08 15.39 -2.08
N ASP A 226 8.98 14.47 -2.41
CA ASP A 226 9.09 13.84 -3.73
C ASP A 226 8.46 12.43 -3.74
N PHE A 227 7.62 12.10 -2.75
CA PHE A 227 7.04 10.76 -2.57
C PHE A 227 6.28 10.24 -3.80
N TRP A 228 5.68 11.13 -4.58
CA TRP A 228 5.00 10.79 -5.83
C TRP A 228 5.93 10.12 -6.87
N LEU A 229 7.25 10.34 -6.82
CA LEU A 229 8.21 9.64 -7.70
C LEU A 229 8.29 8.15 -7.40
N ASN A 230 8.05 7.75 -6.15
CA ASN A 230 7.90 6.34 -5.82
C ASN A 230 6.53 5.88 -6.30
N GLU A 231 5.46 6.44 -5.71
CA GLU A 231 4.11 5.88 -5.83
C GLU A 231 3.52 6.02 -7.23
N GLY A 232 3.70 7.17 -7.88
CA GLY A 232 3.18 7.40 -9.24
C GLY A 232 3.80 6.46 -10.26
N PHE A 233 5.11 6.24 -10.18
CA PHE A 233 5.80 5.25 -11.01
C PHE A 233 5.43 3.82 -10.65
N THR A 234 5.26 3.51 -9.36
CA THR A 234 4.86 2.18 -8.92
C THR A 234 3.46 1.84 -9.41
N VAL A 235 2.47 2.72 -9.28
CA VAL A 235 1.11 2.49 -9.81
C VAL A 235 1.11 2.38 -11.33
N TYR A 236 1.94 3.17 -12.01
CA TYR A 236 2.15 3.03 -13.44
C TYR A 236 2.68 1.65 -13.81
N PHE A 237 3.71 1.19 -13.12
CA PHE A 237 4.34 -0.08 -13.40
C PHE A 237 3.48 -1.27 -12.98
N GLU A 238 2.80 -1.21 -11.82
CA GLU A 238 1.77 -2.15 -11.38
C GLU A 238 0.76 -2.41 -12.49
N ARG A 239 0.13 -1.35 -13.00
CA ARG A 239 -0.90 -1.46 -14.05
C ARG A 239 -0.32 -2.02 -15.35
N ARG A 240 0.96 -1.79 -15.64
CA ARG A 240 1.66 -2.38 -16.79
C ARG A 240 1.97 -3.86 -16.61
N ILE A 241 2.30 -4.31 -15.39
CA ILE A 241 2.43 -5.73 -15.05
C ILE A 241 1.06 -6.41 -15.19
N MET A 242 0.01 -5.80 -14.63
CA MET A 242 -1.35 -6.35 -14.73
C MET A 242 -1.84 -6.36 -16.19
N GLU A 243 -1.53 -5.34 -16.99
CA GLU A 243 -1.83 -5.32 -18.42
C GLU A 243 -1.13 -6.47 -19.17
N ALA A 244 0.14 -6.74 -18.86
CA ALA A 244 0.90 -7.81 -19.50
C ALA A 244 0.35 -9.21 -19.20
N LEU A 245 -0.24 -9.41 -18.01
CA LEU A 245 -0.76 -10.70 -17.58
C LEU A 245 -2.25 -10.91 -17.89
N TYR A 246 -3.07 -9.86 -17.76
CA TYR A 246 -4.54 -9.94 -17.81
C TYR A 246 -5.17 -9.07 -18.90
N GLY A 247 -4.36 -8.31 -19.65
CA GLY A 247 -4.80 -7.50 -20.78
C GLY A 247 -5.22 -6.07 -20.40
N THR A 248 -5.40 -5.25 -21.43
CA THR A 248 -5.68 -3.81 -21.30
C THR A 248 -6.99 -3.51 -20.59
N ASP A 249 -8.06 -4.29 -20.83
CA ASP A 249 -9.36 -4.06 -20.18
C ASP A 249 -9.27 -4.14 -18.64
N TYR A 250 -8.43 -5.04 -18.11
CA TYR A 250 -8.21 -5.16 -16.68
C TYR A 250 -7.40 -3.97 -16.13
N ALA A 251 -6.35 -3.55 -16.84
CA ALA A 251 -5.56 -2.39 -16.44
C ALA A 251 -6.36 -1.08 -16.50
N ASP A 252 -7.23 -0.91 -17.51
CA ASP A 252 -8.13 0.23 -17.64
C ASP A 252 -9.19 0.25 -16.53
N MET A 253 -9.66 -0.92 -16.10
CA MET A 253 -10.54 -1.05 -14.94
C MET A 253 -9.87 -0.60 -13.63
N LEU A 254 -8.60 -0.98 -13.41
CA LEU A 254 -7.81 -0.49 -12.27
C LEU A 254 -7.62 1.03 -12.35
N ALA A 255 -7.33 1.57 -13.54
CA ALA A 255 -7.18 3.01 -13.74
C ALA A 255 -8.49 3.77 -13.49
N ALA A 256 -9.65 3.20 -13.85
CA ALA A 256 -10.95 3.78 -13.58
C ALA A 256 -11.26 3.85 -12.07
N LEU A 257 -10.98 2.80 -11.31
CA LEU A 257 -11.11 2.82 -9.85
C LEU A 257 -10.17 3.86 -9.22
N GLY A 258 -8.91 3.90 -9.66
CA GLY A 258 -7.93 4.88 -9.18
C GLY A 258 -8.31 6.33 -9.50
N TYR A 259 -8.91 6.56 -10.68
CA TYR A 259 -9.44 7.88 -11.05
C TYR A 259 -10.55 8.35 -10.11
N GLU A 260 -11.48 7.45 -9.74
CA GLU A 260 -12.56 7.76 -8.80
C GLU A 260 -12.02 8.05 -7.39
N ASP A 261 -11.09 7.22 -6.91
CA ASP A 261 -10.44 7.39 -5.62
C ASP A 261 -9.68 8.73 -5.56
N LEU A 262 -8.91 9.06 -6.62
CA LEU A 262 -8.22 10.35 -6.74
C LEU A 262 -9.18 11.54 -6.67
N ARG A 263 -10.28 11.50 -7.41
CA ARG A 263 -11.27 12.58 -7.40
C ARG A 263 -11.87 12.77 -6.02
N GLN A 264 -12.28 11.68 -5.38
CA GLN A 264 -12.85 11.72 -4.05
C GLN A 264 -11.85 12.28 -3.03
N THR A 265 -10.59 11.87 -3.11
CA THR A 265 -9.52 12.37 -2.23
C THR A 265 -9.26 13.85 -2.44
N VAL A 266 -9.16 14.32 -3.70
CA VAL A 266 -9.00 15.76 -4.00
C VAL A 266 -10.20 16.56 -3.51
N ASP A 267 -11.43 16.14 -3.79
CA ASP A 267 -12.63 16.83 -3.32
C ASP A 267 -12.66 16.94 -1.79
N THR A 268 -12.26 15.86 -1.09
CA THR A 268 -12.16 15.83 0.38
C THR A 268 -11.11 16.81 0.89
N LEU A 269 -9.90 16.80 0.32
CA LEU A 269 -8.81 17.70 0.73
C LEU A 269 -9.19 19.17 0.50
N LEU A 270 -9.83 19.50 -0.63
CA LEU A 270 -10.32 20.84 -0.91
C LEU A 270 -11.39 21.27 0.11
N ALA A 271 -12.35 20.40 0.42
CA ALA A 271 -13.38 20.67 1.42
C ALA A 271 -12.82 20.83 2.85
N GLU A 272 -11.74 20.13 3.18
CA GLU A 272 -11.03 20.24 4.46
C GLU A 272 -10.06 21.45 4.52
N GLY A 273 -9.95 22.25 3.45
CA GLY A 273 -9.03 23.39 3.39
C GLY A 273 -7.55 23.00 3.24
N LYS A 274 -7.28 21.78 2.76
CA LYS A 274 -5.95 21.20 2.54
C LYS A 274 -5.60 21.16 1.05
N ALA A 275 -5.91 22.22 0.31
CA ALA A 275 -5.63 22.29 -1.13
C ALA A 275 -4.14 22.07 -1.44
N GLY A 276 -3.24 22.52 -0.57
CA GLY A 276 -1.80 22.27 -0.66
C GLY A 276 -1.39 20.80 -0.65
N ASP A 277 -2.21 19.89 -0.13
CA ASP A 277 -1.92 18.44 -0.10
C ASP A 277 -2.33 17.73 -1.41
N THR A 278 -2.85 18.50 -2.39
CA THR A 278 -3.16 18.00 -3.74
C THR A 278 -2.01 18.20 -4.74
N HIS A 279 -0.90 18.81 -4.32
CA HIS A 279 0.34 18.87 -5.10
C HIS A 279 0.98 17.48 -5.22
N LEU A 280 1.67 17.19 -6.33
CA LEU A 280 2.54 16.02 -6.39
C LEU A 280 3.82 16.26 -5.59
N LYS A 281 4.43 17.45 -5.77
CA LYS A 281 5.53 17.92 -4.92
C LYS A 281 4.95 18.56 -3.67
N LEU A 282 4.98 17.82 -2.57
CA LEU A 282 4.43 18.30 -1.30
C LEU A 282 5.34 19.33 -0.62
N GLN A 283 4.79 19.97 0.41
CA GLN A 283 5.51 20.85 1.33
C GLN A 283 5.29 20.32 2.75
N LEU A 284 6.19 19.44 3.20
CA LEU A 284 6.10 18.71 4.47
C LEU A 284 7.05 19.24 5.56
N GLU A 285 7.64 20.42 5.38
CA GLU A 285 8.43 21.04 6.44
C GLU A 285 7.58 21.20 7.71
N ASP A 286 8.12 20.76 8.86
CA ASP A 286 7.45 20.71 10.16
C ASP A 286 6.12 19.91 10.21
N ARG A 287 5.88 19.04 9.22
CA ARG A 287 4.69 18.18 9.14
C ARG A 287 5.06 16.70 9.21
N ASP A 288 4.08 15.88 9.55
CA ASP A 288 4.26 14.43 9.52
C ASP A 288 4.21 13.96 8.05
N PRO A 289 5.22 13.23 7.54
CA PRO A 289 5.17 12.67 6.20
C PRO A 289 3.95 11.78 5.92
N ASP A 290 3.36 11.16 6.94
CA ASP A 290 2.14 10.37 6.80
C ASP A 290 0.94 11.20 6.28
N ASP A 291 0.94 12.52 6.48
CA ASP A 291 -0.09 13.42 5.92
C ASP A 291 -0.08 13.43 4.38
N GLY A 292 1.10 13.21 3.77
CA GLY A 292 1.30 13.18 2.33
C GLY A 292 1.03 11.84 1.66
N MET A 293 0.82 10.77 2.45
CA MET A 293 0.60 9.41 1.96
C MET A 293 -0.87 9.17 1.63
N ASN A 294 -1.34 9.79 0.55
CA ASN A 294 -2.71 9.69 0.07
C ASN A 294 -2.75 9.50 -1.46
N ASP A 295 -3.93 9.23 -2.01
CA ASP A 295 -4.13 8.88 -3.43
C ASP A 295 -3.55 9.89 -4.43
N VAL A 296 -3.27 11.14 -4.02
CA VAL A 296 -2.62 12.14 -4.88
C VAL A 296 -1.25 11.65 -5.35
N ALA A 297 -0.39 11.18 -4.45
CA ALA A 297 0.97 10.73 -4.81
C ALA A 297 0.93 9.53 -5.78
N TYR A 298 -0.02 8.62 -5.56
CA TYR A 298 -0.26 7.39 -6.32
C TYR A 298 -0.89 7.69 -7.69
N GLU A 299 -2.10 8.23 -7.67
CA GLU A 299 -2.97 8.32 -8.84
C GLU A 299 -2.70 9.57 -9.69
N LYS A 300 -2.52 10.75 -9.06
CA LYS A 300 -2.16 11.96 -9.84
C LYS A 300 -0.78 11.77 -10.48
N GLY A 301 0.15 11.07 -9.79
CA GLY A 301 1.44 10.67 -10.33
C GLY A 301 1.30 9.72 -11.52
N TYR A 302 0.51 8.65 -11.37
CA TYR A 302 0.17 7.74 -12.46
C TYR A 302 -0.41 8.47 -13.68
N PHE A 303 -1.38 9.36 -13.48
CA PHE A 303 -2.06 10.04 -14.59
C PHE A 303 -1.15 11.05 -15.30
N LEU A 304 -0.19 11.66 -14.62
CA LEU A 304 0.86 12.44 -15.27
C LEU A 304 1.70 11.55 -16.21
N LEU A 305 2.13 10.38 -15.72
CA LEU A 305 2.90 9.43 -16.54
C LEU A 305 2.07 8.91 -17.73
N LYS A 306 0.78 8.62 -17.55
CA LYS A 306 -0.12 8.25 -18.66
C LYS A 306 -0.34 9.37 -19.66
N LEU A 307 -0.46 10.62 -19.21
CA LEU A 307 -0.56 11.78 -20.10
C LEU A 307 0.68 11.87 -20.99
N ILE A 308 1.87 11.70 -20.41
CA ILE A 308 3.13 11.69 -21.15
C ILE A 308 3.17 10.51 -22.12
N GLU A 309 2.83 9.28 -21.68
CA GLU A 309 2.75 8.08 -22.54
C GLU A 309 1.83 8.32 -23.75
N HIS A 310 0.63 8.89 -23.54
CA HIS A 310 -0.31 9.16 -24.63
C HIS A 310 0.23 10.17 -25.64
N HIS A 311 1.04 11.13 -25.18
CA HIS A 311 1.63 12.14 -26.06
C HIS A 311 2.78 11.60 -26.91
N VAL A 312 3.70 10.85 -26.30
CA VAL A 312 4.92 10.36 -26.99
C VAL A 312 4.75 8.99 -27.63
N GLY A 313 3.73 8.23 -27.24
CA GLY A 313 3.55 6.84 -27.59
C GLY A 313 4.23 5.88 -26.62
N ARG A 314 3.71 4.66 -26.52
CA ARG A 314 4.16 3.68 -25.52
C ARG A 314 5.62 3.26 -25.67
N GLU A 315 6.06 2.94 -26.88
CA GLU A 315 7.42 2.43 -27.10
C GLU A 315 8.50 3.45 -26.69
N PRO A 316 8.42 4.74 -27.07
CA PRO A 316 9.33 5.77 -26.53
C PRO A 316 9.24 5.95 -25.02
N PHE A 317 8.03 5.87 -24.45
CA PHE A 317 7.85 6.02 -23.00
C PHE A 317 8.45 4.85 -22.22
N ASP A 318 8.30 3.62 -22.69
CA ASP A 318 8.87 2.41 -22.07
C ASP A 318 10.39 2.46 -22.08
N ALA A 319 10.98 2.88 -23.21
CA ALA A 319 12.42 3.11 -23.29
C ALA A 319 12.89 4.15 -22.28
N PHE A 320 12.15 5.27 -22.15
CA PHE A 320 12.44 6.31 -21.16
C PHE A 320 12.36 5.80 -19.72
N VAL A 321 11.31 5.06 -19.34
CA VAL A 321 11.15 4.52 -17.98
C VAL A 321 12.25 3.50 -17.66
N LYS A 322 12.62 2.65 -18.62
CA LYS A 322 13.74 1.72 -18.47
C LYS A 322 15.08 2.44 -18.29
N ASP A 323 15.32 3.50 -19.05
CA ASP A 323 16.52 4.33 -18.90
C ASP A 323 16.53 5.05 -17.55
N TRP A 324 15.38 5.59 -17.11
CA TRP A 324 15.23 6.21 -15.79
C TRP A 324 15.64 5.25 -14.67
N PHE A 325 15.14 4.01 -14.65
CA PHE A 325 15.52 3.05 -13.61
C PHE A 325 16.97 2.60 -13.71
N SER A 326 17.48 2.38 -14.94
CA SER A 326 18.83 1.87 -15.13
C SER A 326 19.92 2.89 -14.79
N GLU A 327 19.75 4.16 -15.19
CA GLU A 327 20.74 5.23 -14.98
C GLU A 327 20.70 5.81 -13.55
N ASN A 328 19.56 5.70 -12.87
CA ASN A 328 19.37 6.17 -11.49
C ASN A 328 19.40 5.05 -10.45
N SER A 329 19.87 3.87 -10.85
CA SER A 329 19.93 2.71 -9.98
C SER A 329 20.73 2.96 -8.71
N PHE A 330 20.12 2.60 -7.57
CA PHE A 330 20.64 2.78 -6.22
C PHE A 330 20.93 4.24 -5.84
N GLN A 331 20.21 5.19 -6.45
CA GLN A 331 20.32 6.61 -6.15
C GLN A 331 19.01 7.17 -5.60
N SER A 332 19.11 8.30 -4.92
CA SER A 332 17.94 9.07 -4.49
C SER A 332 17.78 10.31 -5.38
N ARG A 333 16.56 10.56 -5.88
CA ARG A 333 16.23 11.61 -6.84
C ARG A 333 15.10 12.48 -6.33
N ASN A 334 15.20 13.78 -6.58
CA ASN A 334 14.09 14.70 -6.34
C ASN A 334 13.28 14.95 -7.63
N THR A 335 12.18 15.67 -7.49
CA THR A 335 11.28 16.01 -8.59
C THR A 335 11.97 16.81 -9.68
N GLU A 336 12.89 17.70 -9.33
CA GLU A 336 13.63 18.52 -10.30
C GLU A 336 14.62 17.68 -11.12
N ASP A 337 15.27 16.69 -10.52
CA ASP A 337 16.10 15.71 -11.22
C ASP A 337 15.28 14.94 -12.26
N PHE A 338 14.06 14.51 -11.89
CA PHE A 338 13.13 13.86 -12.81
C PHE A 338 12.73 14.78 -13.98
N ILE A 339 12.37 16.03 -13.70
CA ILE A 339 12.02 17.01 -14.74
C ILE A 339 13.19 17.23 -15.70
N GLN A 340 14.42 17.36 -15.19
CA GLN A 340 15.60 17.52 -16.03
C GLN A 340 15.82 16.29 -16.92
N PHE A 341 15.69 15.09 -16.37
CA PHE A 341 15.82 13.85 -17.13
C PHE A 341 14.73 13.71 -18.20
N LEU A 342 13.48 14.04 -17.86
CA LEU A 342 12.33 14.05 -18.77
C LEU A 342 12.56 14.97 -19.98
N LYS A 343 13.01 16.20 -19.74
CA LYS A 343 13.33 17.18 -20.80
C LYS A 343 14.54 16.77 -21.63
N ALA A 344 15.55 16.15 -21.01
CA ALA A 344 16.76 15.75 -21.71
C ALA A 344 16.56 14.51 -22.61
N ARG A 345 15.68 13.58 -22.21
CA ARG A 345 15.60 12.25 -22.84
C ARG A 345 14.32 12.00 -23.64
N LEU A 346 13.24 12.73 -23.36
CA LEU A 346 11.93 12.39 -23.93
C LEU A 346 11.18 13.59 -24.51
N LEU A 347 11.05 14.69 -23.75
CA LEU A 347 10.20 15.82 -24.14
C LEU A 347 11.01 17.01 -24.67
N SER A 348 10.63 17.52 -25.84
CA SER A 348 11.07 18.85 -26.27
C SER A 348 10.51 19.94 -25.33
N GLU A 349 11.13 21.13 -25.32
CA GLU A 349 10.61 22.27 -24.54
C GLU A 349 9.15 22.59 -24.87
N ALA A 350 8.78 22.54 -26.15
CA ALA A 350 7.42 22.79 -26.60
C ALA A 350 6.44 21.74 -26.06
N ALA A 351 6.80 20.46 -26.11
CA ALA A 351 5.97 19.37 -25.58
C ALA A 351 5.83 19.45 -24.05
N TYR A 352 6.91 19.79 -23.34
CA TYR A 352 6.89 19.97 -21.89
C TYR A 352 5.90 21.08 -21.46
N ILE A 353 5.90 22.20 -22.18
CA ILE A 353 4.97 23.32 -21.97
C ILE A 353 3.53 22.94 -22.32
N ASP A 354 3.33 22.30 -23.48
CA ASP A 354 1.99 21.88 -23.97
C ASP A 354 1.30 20.91 -23.00
N LEU A 355 2.05 19.94 -22.47
CA LEU A 355 1.54 18.98 -21.49
C LEU A 355 1.30 19.60 -20.10
N ARG A 356 1.81 20.81 -19.86
CA ARG A 356 1.72 21.53 -18.57
C ARG A 356 2.30 20.73 -17.41
N VAL A 357 3.45 20.08 -17.61
CA VAL A 357 4.08 19.21 -16.59
C VAL A 357 4.30 19.92 -15.26
N GLU A 358 4.72 21.19 -15.26
CA GLU A 358 4.85 21.96 -14.01
C GLU A 358 3.51 22.17 -13.29
N THR A 359 2.44 22.44 -14.02
CA THR A 359 1.09 22.59 -13.44
C THR A 359 0.65 21.30 -12.76
N TRP A 360 0.92 20.14 -13.37
CA TRP A 360 0.65 18.86 -12.75
C TRP A 360 1.37 18.68 -11.41
N ILE A 361 2.64 19.10 -11.35
CA ILE A 361 3.49 18.84 -10.18
C ILE A 361 3.21 19.83 -9.04
N TYR A 362 3.11 21.12 -9.37
CA TYR A 362 3.16 22.21 -8.40
C TYR A 362 1.87 23.02 -8.27
N SER A 363 0.77 22.62 -8.92
CA SER A 363 -0.55 23.26 -8.72
C SER A 363 -1.55 22.39 -7.97
N GLU A 364 -2.44 23.07 -7.24
CA GLU A 364 -3.55 22.49 -6.51
C GLU A 364 -4.61 21.88 -7.45
N GLY A 365 -5.37 20.92 -6.94
CA GLY A 365 -6.47 20.27 -7.64
C GLY A 365 -6.01 19.34 -8.77
N LEU A 366 -6.94 19.05 -9.67
CA LEU A 366 -6.71 18.21 -10.84
C LEU A 366 -6.68 19.07 -12.11
N PRO A 367 -5.65 18.95 -12.97
CA PRO A 367 -5.62 19.63 -14.26
C PRO A 367 -6.79 19.19 -15.17
N ASP A 368 -7.27 20.08 -16.01
CA ASP A 368 -8.36 19.79 -16.97
C ASP A 368 -7.93 18.90 -18.16
N ASN A 369 -6.63 18.69 -18.37
CA ASN A 369 -6.09 17.67 -19.28
C ASN A 369 -5.80 16.32 -18.61
N LEU A 370 -6.35 16.06 -17.42
CA LEU A 370 -6.32 14.74 -16.77
C LEU A 370 -6.90 13.68 -17.72
N PRO A 371 -6.11 12.65 -18.11
CA PRO A 371 -6.63 11.56 -18.93
C PRO A 371 -7.78 10.84 -18.24
N ILE A 372 -8.92 10.72 -18.92
CA ILE A 372 -10.07 9.96 -18.42
C ILE A 372 -9.94 8.51 -18.88
N PRO A 373 -9.83 7.53 -17.97
CA PRO A 373 -9.73 6.12 -18.33
C PRO A 373 -11.01 5.62 -19.00
N LYS A 374 -10.88 4.66 -19.93
CA LYS A 374 -12.02 4.03 -20.61
C LYS A 374 -12.53 2.86 -19.75
N GLY A 375 -13.56 3.10 -18.94
CA GLY A 375 -14.16 2.08 -18.08
C GLY A 375 -15.18 1.18 -18.80
N ASN A 376 -14.84 0.56 -19.95
CA ASN A 376 -15.81 -0.21 -20.75
C ASN A 376 -16.51 -1.31 -19.92
N LEU A 377 -15.78 -1.98 -19.02
CA LEU A 377 -16.35 -2.99 -18.11
C LEU A 377 -17.32 -2.39 -17.08
N PHE A 378 -17.08 -1.15 -16.67
CA PHE A 378 -17.95 -0.44 -15.71
C PHE A 378 -19.22 0.13 -16.35
N GLU A 379 -19.29 0.33 -17.67
CA GLU A 379 -20.55 0.76 -18.32
C GLU A 379 -21.69 -0.25 -18.09
N ARG A 380 -21.37 -1.55 -18.17
CA ARG A 380 -22.29 -2.64 -17.83
C ARG A 380 -22.69 -2.60 -16.36
N VAL A 381 -21.72 -2.41 -15.46
CA VAL A 381 -21.96 -2.34 -14.02
C VAL A 381 -22.86 -1.15 -13.68
N ASP A 382 -22.56 0.03 -14.22
CA ASP A 382 -23.31 1.26 -14.00
C ASP A 382 -24.75 1.15 -14.51
N THR A 383 -24.97 0.40 -15.60
CA THR A 383 -26.31 0.06 -16.09
C THR A 383 -27.05 -0.83 -15.09
N ALA A 384 -26.40 -1.87 -14.57
CA ALA A 384 -26.98 -2.74 -13.54
C ALA A 384 -27.28 -1.99 -12.23
N VAL A 385 -26.41 -1.06 -11.80
CA VAL A 385 -26.66 -0.18 -10.66
C VAL A 385 -27.93 0.64 -10.88
N LYS A 386 -28.09 1.28 -12.04
CA LYS A 386 -29.30 2.07 -12.36
C LYS A 386 -30.56 1.22 -12.32
N HIS A 387 -30.51 0.01 -12.88
CA HIS A 387 -31.62 -0.94 -12.82
C HIS A 387 -31.94 -1.36 -11.38
N TRP A 388 -30.92 -1.61 -10.55
CA TRP A 388 -31.11 -1.93 -9.14
C TRP A 388 -31.80 -0.80 -8.38
N ILE A 389 -31.28 0.42 -8.50
CA ILE A 389 -31.80 1.61 -7.80
C ILE A 389 -33.25 1.88 -8.21
N THR A 390 -33.58 1.73 -9.49
CA THR A 390 -34.90 2.08 -10.03
C THR A 390 -35.93 0.97 -9.85
N ASN A 391 -35.55 -0.29 -10.11
CA ASN A 391 -36.48 -1.40 -10.28
C ASN A 391 -36.30 -2.50 -9.21
N GLY A 392 -35.24 -2.45 -8.40
CA GLY A 392 -34.95 -3.46 -7.38
C GLY A 392 -34.56 -4.83 -7.94
N THR A 393 -34.08 -4.89 -9.19
CA THR A 393 -33.69 -6.14 -9.85
C THR A 393 -32.33 -5.99 -10.53
N VAL A 394 -31.45 -6.96 -10.30
CA VAL A 394 -30.25 -7.22 -11.11
C VAL A 394 -30.31 -8.69 -11.48
N GLY A 395 -30.26 -8.98 -12.79
CA GLY A 395 -30.33 -10.35 -13.28
C GLY A 395 -29.10 -11.12 -12.85
N SER A 396 -29.26 -12.38 -12.44
CA SER A 396 -28.12 -13.25 -12.12
C SER A 396 -27.18 -13.39 -13.33
N GLU A 397 -27.75 -13.45 -14.55
CA GLU A 397 -27.02 -13.51 -15.81
C GLU A 397 -26.12 -12.28 -16.05
N ASP A 398 -26.55 -11.09 -15.60
CA ASP A 398 -25.78 -9.85 -15.74
C ASP A 398 -24.50 -9.87 -14.90
N THR A 399 -24.48 -10.68 -13.83
CA THR A 399 -23.44 -10.70 -12.79
C THR A 399 -22.56 -11.95 -12.81
N LEU A 400 -22.89 -12.98 -13.59
CA LEU A 400 -22.19 -14.27 -13.62
C LEU A 400 -20.69 -14.17 -13.96
N ALA A 401 -20.30 -13.14 -14.71
CA ALA A 401 -18.94 -12.94 -15.19
C ALA A 401 -18.20 -11.78 -14.49
N TRP A 402 -18.78 -11.18 -13.45
CA TRP A 402 -18.15 -10.03 -12.80
C TRP A 402 -16.95 -10.44 -11.96
N SER A 403 -15.85 -9.72 -12.19
CA SER A 403 -14.68 -9.71 -11.32
C SER A 403 -15.00 -9.04 -9.98
N ALA A 404 -14.12 -9.22 -8.98
CA ALA A 404 -14.25 -8.51 -7.70
C ALA A 404 -14.23 -6.98 -7.86
N HIS A 405 -13.57 -6.45 -8.89
CA HIS A 405 -13.51 -5.02 -9.18
C HIS A 405 -14.83 -4.48 -9.75
N GLU A 406 -15.51 -5.24 -10.61
CA GLU A 406 -16.88 -4.92 -11.05
C GLU A 406 -17.85 -4.95 -9.87
N TRP A 407 -17.72 -5.93 -8.97
CA TRP A 407 -18.49 -5.96 -7.72
C TRP A 407 -18.19 -4.77 -6.80
N LEU A 408 -16.92 -4.39 -6.68
CA LEU A 408 -16.51 -3.23 -5.90
C LEU A 408 -17.15 -1.94 -6.45
N ARG A 409 -17.10 -1.74 -7.78
CA ARG A 409 -17.78 -0.64 -8.46
C ARG A 409 -19.28 -0.64 -8.18
N PHE A 410 -19.94 -1.79 -8.35
CA PHE A 410 -21.37 -1.93 -8.08
C PHE A 410 -21.74 -1.49 -6.66
N VAL A 411 -21.03 -2.01 -5.66
CA VAL A 411 -21.32 -1.74 -4.24
C VAL A 411 -21.03 -0.28 -3.86
N ARG A 412 -19.93 0.30 -4.35
CA ARG A 412 -19.57 1.71 -4.08
C ARG A 412 -20.67 2.66 -4.53
N GLU A 413 -21.33 2.36 -5.65
CA GLU A 413 -22.38 3.20 -6.21
C GLU A 413 -23.72 3.16 -5.44
N LEU A 414 -23.92 2.19 -4.53
CA LEU A 414 -25.16 2.05 -3.73
C LEU A 414 -25.27 3.05 -2.57
N GLY A 415 -24.14 3.61 -2.11
CA GLY A 415 -24.09 4.37 -0.86
C GLY A 415 -25.01 5.59 -0.85
N GLY A 416 -25.98 5.62 0.07
CA GLY A 416 -26.95 6.73 0.22
C GLY A 416 -28.03 6.79 -0.87
N LYS A 417 -28.11 5.81 -1.77
CA LYS A 417 -29.02 5.80 -2.92
C LYS A 417 -30.08 4.70 -2.89
N VAL A 418 -30.05 3.82 -1.88
CA VAL A 418 -30.97 2.68 -1.73
C VAL A 418 -31.47 2.57 -0.30
N ASP A 419 -32.63 1.96 -0.11
CA ASP A 419 -33.18 1.72 1.24
C ASP A 419 -32.70 0.39 1.85
N SER A 420 -33.02 0.18 3.13
CA SER A 420 -32.64 -1.03 3.86
C SER A 420 -33.31 -2.32 3.33
N THR A 421 -34.45 -2.21 2.65
CA THR A 421 -35.14 -3.35 2.03
C THR A 421 -34.42 -3.79 0.77
N GLN A 422 -33.98 -2.84 -0.07
CA GLN A 422 -33.11 -3.09 -1.21
C GLN A 422 -31.77 -3.68 -0.74
N MET A 423 -31.13 -3.11 0.27
CA MET A 423 -29.89 -3.69 0.84
C MET A 423 -30.10 -5.15 1.30
N ALA A 424 -31.20 -5.44 1.99
CA ALA A 424 -31.51 -6.81 2.43
C ALA A 424 -31.74 -7.78 1.25
N ALA A 425 -32.32 -7.31 0.14
CA ALA A 425 -32.51 -8.13 -1.05
C ALA A 425 -31.17 -8.48 -1.72
N LEU A 426 -30.26 -7.51 -1.86
CA LEU A 426 -28.90 -7.75 -2.36
C LEU A 426 -28.14 -8.73 -1.46
N ASP A 427 -28.21 -8.54 -0.14
CA ASP A 427 -27.46 -9.41 0.77
C ASP A 427 -27.96 -10.85 0.75
N ARG A 428 -29.27 -11.05 0.58
CA ARG A 428 -29.82 -12.40 0.36
C ARG A 428 -29.37 -13.02 -0.96
N GLN A 429 -29.21 -12.22 -2.01
CA GLN A 429 -28.86 -12.70 -3.35
C GLN A 429 -27.36 -12.97 -3.50
N PHE A 430 -26.51 -12.10 -2.94
CA PHE A 430 -25.06 -12.10 -3.19
C PHE A 430 -24.21 -12.28 -1.92
N SER A 431 -24.82 -12.29 -0.74
CA SER A 431 -24.14 -12.54 0.55
C SER A 431 -22.96 -11.60 0.82
N PHE A 432 -23.09 -10.32 0.47
CA PHE A 432 -22.03 -9.32 0.67
C PHE A 432 -21.60 -9.17 2.13
N THR A 433 -22.51 -9.33 3.09
CA THR A 433 -22.17 -9.29 4.52
C THR A 433 -21.21 -10.43 4.91
N GLN A 434 -21.24 -11.57 4.21
CA GLN A 434 -20.41 -12.75 4.46
C GLN A 434 -19.26 -12.93 3.47
N THR A 435 -19.05 -12.00 2.53
CA THR A 435 -17.98 -12.13 1.52
C THR A 435 -16.59 -12.23 2.16
N GLY A 436 -15.73 -13.06 1.58
CA GLY A 436 -14.33 -13.20 1.96
C GLY A 436 -13.42 -12.12 1.38
N ASN A 437 -13.86 -11.41 0.34
CA ASN A 437 -13.10 -10.34 -0.29
C ASN A 437 -13.17 -9.06 0.55
N ALA A 438 -12.03 -8.63 1.12
CA ALA A 438 -12.00 -7.50 2.06
C ALA A 438 -12.35 -6.15 1.43
N GLU A 439 -12.02 -5.91 0.15
CA GLU A 439 -12.37 -4.67 -0.55
C GLU A 439 -13.90 -4.57 -0.76
N VAL A 440 -14.52 -5.64 -1.26
CA VAL A 440 -15.99 -5.70 -1.43
C VAL A 440 -16.68 -5.62 -0.08
N LYS A 441 -16.18 -6.34 0.94
CA LYS A 441 -16.74 -6.30 2.30
C LYS A 441 -16.69 -4.89 2.88
N ALA A 442 -15.55 -4.21 2.81
CA ALA A 442 -15.41 -2.85 3.34
C ALA A 442 -16.34 -1.86 2.62
N ALA A 443 -16.44 -1.94 1.29
CA ALA A 443 -17.38 -1.13 0.52
C ALA A 443 -18.84 -1.41 0.90
N TRP A 444 -19.21 -2.69 1.08
CA TRP A 444 -20.55 -3.09 1.49
C TRP A 444 -20.90 -2.58 2.89
N LEU A 445 -19.98 -2.72 3.84
CA LEU A 445 -20.17 -2.23 5.20
C LEU A 445 -20.29 -0.70 5.25
N LEU A 446 -19.54 0.01 4.40
CA LEU A 446 -19.67 1.46 4.24
C LEU A 446 -21.05 1.84 3.66
N ALA A 447 -21.51 1.14 2.64
CA ALA A 447 -22.85 1.32 2.09
C ALA A 447 -23.94 0.98 3.13
N ALA A 448 -23.74 -0.04 3.95
CA ALA A 448 -24.66 -0.41 5.02
C ALA A 448 -24.79 0.69 6.09
N ILE A 449 -23.69 1.35 6.46
CA ILE A 449 -23.73 2.50 7.38
C ILE A 449 -24.54 3.65 6.75
N ARG A 450 -24.24 4.01 5.50
CA ARG A 450 -24.87 5.14 4.79
C ARG A 450 -26.36 4.92 4.52
N ASN A 451 -26.78 3.67 4.32
CA ASN A 451 -28.17 3.29 4.05
C ASN A 451 -28.90 2.71 5.29
N HIS A 452 -28.31 2.84 6.48
CA HIS A 452 -28.88 2.36 7.76
C HIS A 452 -29.27 0.86 7.78
N TYR A 453 -28.51 0.01 7.09
CA TYR A 453 -28.74 -1.43 7.03
C TYR A 453 -28.12 -2.15 8.24
N SER A 454 -28.87 -2.20 9.35
CA SER A 454 -28.38 -2.68 10.65
C SER A 454 -28.09 -4.19 10.72
N THR A 455 -28.63 -4.99 9.81
CA THR A 455 -28.34 -6.44 9.72
C THR A 455 -26.85 -6.72 9.47
N ALA A 456 -26.15 -5.81 8.79
CA ALA A 456 -24.70 -5.94 8.56
C ALA A 456 -23.84 -5.49 9.75
N TYR A 457 -24.42 -4.87 10.79
CA TYR A 457 -23.64 -4.26 11.88
C TYR A 457 -22.86 -5.26 12.76
N PRO A 458 -23.33 -6.51 13.00
CA PRO A 458 -22.49 -7.52 13.64
C PRO A 458 -21.23 -7.83 12.82
N ALA A 459 -21.35 -7.93 11.50
CA ALA A 459 -20.20 -8.15 10.61
C ALA A 459 -19.29 -6.92 10.54
N LEU A 460 -19.85 -5.70 10.64
CA LEU A 460 -19.07 -4.47 10.77
C LEU A 460 -18.22 -4.48 12.05
N GLU A 461 -18.81 -4.84 13.19
CA GLU A 461 -18.12 -4.89 14.48
C GLU A 461 -17.02 -5.95 14.51
N ASP A 462 -17.26 -7.12 13.92
CA ASP A 462 -16.26 -8.17 13.75
C ASP A 462 -15.10 -7.73 12.85
N PHE A 463 -15.42 -7.12 11.70
CA PHE A 463 -14.44 -6.64 10.74
C PHE A 463 -13.54 -5.56 11.33
N LEU A 464 -14.11 -4.58 12.03
CA LEU A 464 -13.34 -3.52 12.70
C LEU A 464 -12.47 -4.07 13.84
N GLN A 465 -12.90 -5.11 14.57
CA GLN A 465 -12.06 -5.70 15.62
C GLN A 465 -10.94 -6.60 15.09
N THR A 466 -11.07 -7.11 13.87
CA THR A 466 -10.13 -8.06 13.29
C THR A 466 -9.11 -7.40 12.36
N VAL A 467 -9.48 -6.34 11.64
CA VAL A 467 -8.65 -5.73 10.59
C VAL A 467 -8.03 -4.42 11.06
N GLY A 468 -6.71 -4.27 10.92
CA GLY A 468 -5.95 -3.06 11.26
C GLY A 468 -5.65 -2.12 10.08
N ARG A 469 -5.96 -2.51 8.84
CA ARG A 469 -5.63 -1.74 7.62
C ARG A 469 -6.38 -0.41 7.55
N ARG A 470 -5.65 0.72 7.57
CA ARG A 470 -6.20 2.09 7.58
C ARG A 470 -7.20 2.33 6.45
N LYS A 471 -6.88 1.87 5.23
CA LYS A 471 -7.73 1.97 4.03
C LYS A 471 -9.17 1.52 4.30
N PHE A 472 -9.38 0.52 5.14
CA PHE A 472 -10.71 0.01 5.45
C PHE A 472 -11.32 0.64 6.70
N ILE A 473 -10.57 0.70 7.80
CA ILE A 473 -11.14 1.09 9.09
C ILE A 473 -11.40 2.60 9.18
N VAL A 474 -10.57 3.44 8.56
CA VAL A 474 -10.71 4.90 8.64
C VAL A 474 -12.01 5.39 7.99
N PRO A 475 -12.35 5.00 6.74
CA PRO A 475 -13.63 5.38 6.14
C PRO A 475 -14.85 4.87 6.91
N LEU A 476 -14.78 3.64 7.44
CA LEU A 476 -15.87 3.04 8.23
C LEU A 476 -16.11 3.83 9.52
N TYR A 477 -15.06 4.13 10.29
CA TYR A 477 -15.20 4.94 11.50
C TYR A 477 -15.71 6.36 11.19
N LYS A 478 -15.16 7.04 10.16
CA LYS A 478 -15.66 8.36 9.73
C LYS A 478 -17.16 8.30 9.40
N ALA A 479 -17.59 7.31 8.63
CA ALA A 479 -18.99 7.14 8.26
C ALA A 479 -19.88 6.86 9.49
N MET A 480 -19.45 6.02 10.43
CA MET A 480 -20.22 5.78 11.65
C MET A 480 -20.38 7.04 12.51
N MET A 481 -19.33 7.87 12.60
CA MET A 481 -19.37 9.14 13.32
C MET A 481 -20.32 10.14 12.65
N GLN A 482 -20.41 10.13 11.32
CA GLN A 482 -21.26 11.04 10.55
C GLN A 482 -22.74 10.60 10.48
N PHE A 483 -23.02 9.31 10.26
CA PHE A 483 -24.36 8.80 9.94
C PHE A 483 -25.07 8.18 11.16
N GLY A 484 -24.95 8.82 12.34
CA GLY A 484 -25.78 8.51 13.51
C GLY A 484 -25.40 7.24 14.30
N SER A 485 -24.17 6.75 14.17
CA SER A 485 -23.66 5.55 14.88
C SER A 485 -22.42 5.83 15.75
N ALA A 486 -22.23 7.07 16.19
CA ALA A 486 -21.03 7.52 16.92
C ALA A 486 -20.76 6.75 18.22
N GLU A 487 -21.78 6.48 19.04
CA GLU A 487 -21.58 5.72 20.29
C GLU A 487 -21.19 4.26 20.04
N ARG A 488 -21.71 3.66 18.96
CA ARG A 488 -21.27 2.33 18.51
C ARG A 488 -19.82 2.39 18.04
N ALA A 489 -19.43 3.41 17.28
CA ALA A 489 -18.05 3.60 16.84
C ALA A 489 -17.07 3.67 18.03
N LYS A 490 -17.36 4.50 19.02
CA LYS A 490 -16.56 4.61 20.26
C LYS A 490 -16.46 3.28 21.01
N SER A 491 -17.58 2.57 21.15
CA SER A 491 -17.63 1.25 21.79
C SER A 491 -16.75 0.22 21.06
N ILE A 492 -16.91 0.07 19.75
CA ILE A 492 -16.09 -0.83 18.94
C ILE A 492 -14.62 -0.42 19.01
N TYR A 493 -14.32 0.87 18.84
CA TYR A 493 -12.94 1.37 18.87
C TYR A 493 -12.26 1.10 20.20
N SER A 494 -12.95 1.26 21.34
CA SER A 494 -12.36 0.92 22.65
C SER A 494 -11.90 -0.55 22.77
N LYS A 495 -12.60 -1.47 22.08
CA LYS A 495 -12.25 -2.90 22.03
C LYS A 495 -11.13 -3.19 21.02
N ALA A 496 -11.19 -2.55 19.84
CA ALA A 496 -10.27 -2.80 18.73
C ALA A 496 -8.92 -2.09 18.89
N ARG A 497 -8.91 -0.89 19.50
CA ARG A 497 -7.73 -0.01 19.62
C ARG A 497 -6.47 -0.68 20.17
N PRO A 498 -6.53 -1.56 21.19
CA PRO A 498 -5.33 -2.27 21.68
C PRO A 498 -4.70 -3.21 20.64
N GLY A 499 -5.45 -3.67 19.65
CA GLY A 499 -4.96 -4.52 18.57
C GLY A 499 -4.44 -3.77 17.34
N TYR A 500 -4.75 -2.47 17.22
CA TYR A 500 -4.31 -1.66 16.09
C TYR A 500 -2.85 -1.22 16.21
N HIS A 501 -2.21 -1.09 15.06
CA HIS A 501 -0.87 -0.50 14.96
C HIS A 501 -0.87 0.97 15.38
N ALA A 502 0.26 1.47 15.91
CA ALA A 502 0.42 2.84 16.38
C ALA A 502 -0.05 3.89 15.35
N VAL A 503 0.35 3.72 14.10
CA VAL A 503 -0.04 4.57 12.95
C VAL A 503 -1.58 4.62 12.73
N ALA A 504 -2.26 3.46 12.84
CA ALA A 504 -3.72 3.40 12.74
C ALA A 504 -4.39 4.05 13.96
N VAL A 505 -3.84 3.84 15.15
CA VAL A 505 -4.30 4.45 16.40
C VAL A 505 -4.21 5.97 16.32
N GLU A 506 -3.08 6.52 15.86
CA GLU A 506 -2.90 7.97 15.73
C GLU A 506 -3.95 8.59 14.79
N THR A 507 -4.21 7.93 13.66
CA THR A 507 -5.21 8.40 12.69
C THR A 507 -6.61 8.38 13.30
N LEU A 508 -6.99 7.27 13.96
CA LEU A 508 -8.34 7.06 14.49
C LEU A 508 -8.62 7.82 15.78
N ASP A 509 -7.61 8.08 16.61
CA ASP A 509 -7.76 8.91 17.81
C ASP A 509 -8.22 10.33 17.43
N LYS A 510 -7.80 10.87 16.27
CA LYS A 510 -8.26 12.17 15.74
C LYS A 510 -9.70 12.16 15.23
N ILE A 511 -10.30 10.98 15.00
CA ILE A 511 -11.63 10.80 14.39
C ILE A 511 -12.69 10.40 15.40
N VAL A 512 -12.35 9.47 16.31
CA VAL A 512 -13.33 8.81 17.19
C VAL A 512 -13.38 9.43 18.58
N ARG A 513 -12.30 10.05 19.05
CA ARG A 513 -12.19 10.58 20.42
C ARG A 513 -12.81 11.96 20.59
#